data_AF-A0A183DGS7-F1
#
_entry.id   AF-A0A183DGS7-F1
#
_cell.length_a   1.000
_cell.length_b   1.000
_cell.length_c   1.000
_cell.angle_alpha   90.00
_cell.angle_beta   90.00
_cell.angle_gamma   90.00
#
_symmetry.space_group_name_H-M   'P 1'
#
loop_
_entity.id
_entity.type
_entity.pdbx_description
1 polymer ?
#
loop_
_entity_poly.entity_id
_entity_poly.type
_entity_poly.pdbx_seq_one_letter_code
_entity_poly.pdbx_strand_id
1 'polypeptide(L)'
;MDNIYEFGAKLLFSAVEWAKNLAIFNELTDTDQLTLLRASWAELFVVNAAQFGMPAHVAPLLAASGLHSTTPLPSEQLVVFMDRIRIFQVVQDEFNSFSKYV
;
A
#
# COMPACT_ATOMS: atom_id res chain seq x y z
N MET A 1 1.22 2.65 -17.60
CA MET A 1 1.00 2.91 -16.16
C MET A 1 -0.24 2.19 -15.64
N ASP A 2 -1.14 1.74 -16.51
CA ASP A 2 -2.44 1.15 -16.13
C ASP A 2 -2.31 -0.07 -15.20
N ASN A 3 -1.23 -0.84 -15.33
CA ASN A 3 -0.97 -2.02 -14.49
C ASN A 3 -0.82 -1.70 -12.99
N ILE A 4 -0.28 -0.54 -12.60
CA ILE A 4 -0.07 -0.23 -11.16
C ILE A 4 -1.35 0.26 -10.49
N TYR A 5 -2.17 1.03 -11.23
CA TYR A 5 -3.46 1.49 -10.72
C TYR A 5 -4.47 0.35 -10.64
N GLU A 6 -4.50 -0.53 -11.65
CA GLU A 6 -5.33 -1.73 -11.62
C GLU A 6 -4.94 -2.67 -10.47
N PHE A 7 -3.63 -2.90 -10.27
CA PHE A 7 -3.15 -3.71 -9.16
C PHE A 7 -3.46 -3.05 -7.82
N GLY A 8 -3.26 -1.74 -7.70
CA GLY A 8 -3.63 -0.98 -6.51
C GLY A 8 -5.12 -1.09 -6.17
N ALA A 9 -6.00 -0.97 -7.17
CA ALA A 9 -7.44 -1.16 -6.96
C ALA A 9 -7.75 -2.57 -6.43
N LYS A 10 -7.16 -3.61 -7.01
CA LYS A 10 -7.33 -5.01 -6.56
C LYS A 10 -6.89 -5.20 -5.10
N LEU A 11 -5.75 -4.61 -4.70
CA LEU A 11 -5.27 -4.67 -3.32
C LEU A 11 -6.22 -3.99 -2.34
N LEU A 12 -6.79 -2.85 -2.74
CA LEU A 12 -7.73 -2.11 -1.91
C LEU A 12 -9.05 -2.87 -1.72
N PHE A 13 -9.55 -3.54 -2.78
CA PHE A 13 -10.69 -4.44 -2.67
C PHE A 13 -10.38 -5.63 -1.76
N SER A 14 -9.21 -6.25 -1.91
CA SER A 14 -8.78 -7.37 -1.06
C SER A 14 -8.67 -6.96 0.41
N ALA A 15 -8.15 -5.77 0.70
CA ALA A 15 -8.07 -5.21 2.06
C ALA A 15 -9.45 -5.05 2.71
N VAL A 16 -10.42 -4.52 1.97
CA VAL A 16 -11.79 -4.33 2.45
C VAL A 16 -12.50 -5.67 2.62
N GLU A 17 -12.33 -6.60 1.68
CA GLU A 17 -12.90 -7.95 1.76
C GLU A 17 -12.34 -8.72 2.96
N TRP A 18 -11.04 -8.62 3.23
CA TRP A 18 -10.43 -9.19 4.41
C TRP A 18 -11.06 -8.64 5.70
N ALA A 19 -11.21 -7.31 5.82
CA ALA A 19 -11.82 -6.70 7.00
C ALA A 19 -13.26 -7.20 7.20
N LYS A 20 -14.04 -7.30 6.12
CA LYS A 20 -15.42 -7.82 6.15
C LYS A 20 -15.52 -9.31 6.47
N ASN A 21 -14.44 -10.08 6.33
CA ASN A 21 -14.42 -11.50 6.71
C ASN A 21 -14.14 -11.70 8.22
N LEU A 22 -13.77 -10.65 8.96
CA LEU A 22 -13.56 -10.72 10.40
C LEU A 22 -14.91 -10.66 11.14
N ALA A 23 -15.21 -11.68 11.94
CA ALA A 23 -16.46 -11.75 12.71
C ALA A 23 -16.67 -10.49 13.59
N ILE A 24 -15.62 -10.06 14.32
CA ILE A 24 -15.64 -8.86 15.16
C ILE A 24 -15.90 -7.58 14.37
N PHE A 25 -15.47 -7.51 13.10
CA PHE A 25 -15.69 -6.34 12.27
C PHE A 25 -17.15 -6.25 11.83
N ASN A 26 -17.78 -7.39 11.55
CA ASN A 26 -19.21 -7.46 11.19
C ASN A 26 -20.15 -7.21 12.39
N GLU A 27 -19.66 -7.34 13.62
CA GLU A 27 -20.42 -7.01 14.83
C GLU A 27 -20.50 -5.49 15.08
N LEU A 28 -19.64 -4.70 14.43
CA LEU A 28 -19.66 -3.25 14.53
C LEU A 28 -20.78 -2.62 13.70
N THR A 29 -21.21 -1.42 14.09
CA THR A 29 -22.16 -0.65 13.29
C THR A 29 -21.54 -0.26 11.94
N ASP A 30 -22.35 -0.10 10.89
CA ASP A 30 -21.87 0.36 9.58
C ASP A 30 -21.06 1.66 9.67
N THR A 31 -21.42 2.53 10.62
CA THR A 31 -20.71 3.79 10.86
C THR A 31 -19.31 3.55 11.41
N ASP A 32 -19.18 2.61 12.35
CA ASP A 32 -17.89 2.25 12.95
C ASP A 32 -17.02 1.48 11.95
N GLN A 33 -17.59 0.57 11.17
CA GLN A 33 -16.89 -0.12 10.08
C GLN A 33 -16.30 0.88 9.07
N LEU A 34 -17.11 1.84 8.63
CA LEU A 34 -16.68 2.88 7.70
C LEU A 34 -15.62 3.80 8.32
N THR A 35 -15.78 4.15 9.60
CA THR A 35 -14.83 5.00 10.32
C THR A 35 -13.48 4.31 10.47
N LEU A 36 -13.47 3.03 10.86
CA LEU A 36 -12.25 2.23 10.97
C LEU A 36 -11.57 2.07 9.61
N LEU A 37 -12.31 1.70 8.57
CA LEU A 37 -11.73 1.59 7.22
C LEU A 37 -11.16 2.91 6.73
N ARG A 38 -11.84 4.03 6.97
CA ARG A 38 -11.32 5.37 6.61
C ARG A 38 -10.05 5.73 7.38
N ALA A 39 -9.91 5.26 8.62
CA ALA A 39 -8.72 5.48 9.43
C ALA A 39 -7.55 4.57 9.02
N SER A 40 -7.81 3.34 8.59
CA SER A 40 -6.77 2.30 8.40
C SER A 40 -6.52 1.86 6.96
N TRP A 41 -7.30 2.33 5.96
CA TRP A 41 -7.19 1.85 4.57
C TRP A 41 -5.77 1.95 4.01
N ALA A 42 -5.03 3.00 4.35
CA ALA A 42 -3.67 3.21 3.85
C ALA A 42 -2.69 2.19 4.43
N GLU A 43 -2.81 1.88 5.72
CA GLU A 43 -1.99 0.86 6.39
C GLU A 43 -2.31 -0.54 5.84
N LEU A 44 -3.61 -0.87 5.74
CA LEU A 44 -4.07 -2.13 5.15
C LEU A 44 -3.63 -2.27 3.69
N PHE A 45 -3.63 -1.18 2.93
CA PHE A 45 -3.16 -1.16 1.55
C PHE A 45 -1.65 -1.44 1.45
N VAL A 46 -0.84 -0.80 2.29
CA VAL A 46 0.63 -1.01 2.30
C VAL A 46 0.97 -2.45 2.70
N VAL A 47 0.30 -3.00 3.72
CA VAL A 47 0.49 -4.39 4.14
C VAL A 47 0.10 -5.36 3.03
N ASN A 48 -1.07 -5.17 2.40
CA ASN A 48 -1.49 -5.99 1.26
C ASN A 48 -0.53 -5.86 0.07
N ALA A 49 -0.06 -4.65 -0.24
CA ALA A 49 0.88 -4.42 -1.32
C ALA A 49 2.20 -5.17 -1.08
N ALA A 50 2.71 -5.19 0.15
CA ALA A 50 3.89 -5.96 0.52
C ALA A 50 3.63 -7.47 0.41
N GLN A 51 2.49 -7.96 0.93
CA GLN A 51 2.11 -9.38 0.89
C GLN A 51 1.99 -9.92 -0.54
N PHE A 52 1.40 -9.15 -1.45
CA PHE A 52 1.19 -9.56 -2.84
C PHE A 52 2.34 -9.14 -3.77
N GLY A 53 3.44 -8.64 -3.23
CA GLY A 53 4.66 -8.37 -3.98
C GLY A 53 4.51 -7.23 -4.99
N MET A 54 3.77 -6.17 -4.66
CA MET A 54 3.54 -5.05 -5.57
C MET A 54 4.87 -4.50 -6.11
N PRO A 55 5.08 -4.42 -7.44
CA PRO A 55 6.31 -3.90 -8.00
C PRO A 55 6.53 -2.42 -7.66
N ALA A 56 7.31 -2.15 -6.61
CA ALA A 56 7.59 -0.80 -6.14
C ALA A 56 8.78 -0.17 -6.87
N HIS A 57 8.68 -0.04 -8.20
CA HIS A 57 9.70 0.64 -8.99
C HIS A 57 9.61 2.15 -8.79
N VAL A 58 10.76 2.78 -8.56
CA VAL A 58 10.88 4.22 -8.25
C VAL A 58 10.25 5.08 -9.35
N ALA A 59 10.50 4.81 -10.63
CA ALA A 59 10.04 5.68 -11.72
C ALA A 59 8.50 5.70 -11.91
N PRO A 60 7.78 4.56 -11.98
CA PRO A 60 6.32 4.55 -12.03
C PRO A 60 5.64 5.11 -10.77
N LEU A 61 6.18 4.84 -9.59
CA LEU A 61 5.63 5.35 -8.34
C LEU A 61 5.90 6.83 -8.15
N LEU A 62 7.08 7.29 -8.58
CA LEU A 62 7.37 8.72 -8.65
C LEU A 62 6.32 9.34 -9.55
N ALA A 63 6.15 8.87 -10.80
CA ALA A 63 5.14 9.30 -11.77
C ALA A 63 3.67 9.25 -11.28
N ALA A 64 3.34 8.41 -10.29
CA ALA A 64 2.01 8.38 -9.66
C ALA A 64 1.87 9.34 -8.47
N SER A 65 2.96 9.68 -7.79
CA SER A 65 2.96 10.52 -6.58
C SER A 65 2.65 12.01 -6.81
N GLY A 66 2.53 12.44 -8.06
CA GLY A 66 2.40 13.86 -8.45
C GLY A 66 3.66 14.72 -8.25
N LEU A 67 4.75 14.17 -7.70
CA LEU A 67 5.98 14.91 -7.36
C LEU A 67 6.75 15.45 -8.59
N HIS A 68 6.52 14.89 -9.77
CA HIS A 68 7.12 15.24 -11.07
C HIS A 68 6.42 16.41 -11.78
N SER A 69 5.32 16.93 -11.24
CA SER A 69 4.49 17.96 -11.89
C SER A 69 4.91 19.40 -11.57
N THR A 70 5.83 19.61 -10.63
CA THR A 70 6.33 20.94 -10.25
C THR A 70 7.85 20.93 -10.26
N THR A 71 8.44 21.90 -10.97
CA THR A 71 9.79 22.52 -10.84
C THR A 71 10.76 21.83 -9.87
N PRO A 72 12.04 21.64 -10.26
CA PRO A 72 12.87 20.50 -9.83
C PRO A 72 12.73 20.25 -8.33
N LEU A 73 12.22 19.06 -8.00
CA LEU A 73 12.03 18.59 -6.63
C LEU A 73 13.25 18.94 -5.78
N PRO A 74 13.07 19.55 -4.59
CA PRO A 74 14.14 19.67 -3.62
C PRO A 74 14.75 18.29 -3.38
N SER A 75 16.07 18.16 -3.52
CA SER A 75 16.80 16.89 -3.42
C SER A 75 16.45 16.09 -2.16
N GLU A 76 16.12 16.78 -1.07
CA GLU A 76 15.65 16.21 0.19
C GLU A 76 14.35 15.39 0.05
N GLN A 77 13.35 15.87 -0.69
CA GLN A 77 12.08 15.16 -0.88
C GLN A 77 12.25 13.90 -1.73
N LEU A 78 13.15 13.94 -2.71
CA LEU A 78 13.52 12.76 -3.50
C LEU A 78 14.23 11.71 -2.64
N VAL A 79 15.14 12.14 -1.76
CA VAL A 79 15.83 11.23 -0.82
C VAL A 79 14.83 10.56 0.10
N VAL A 80 13.90 11.33 0.69
CA VAL A 80 12.83 10.79 1.55
C VAL A 80 11.92 9.83 0.78
N PHE A 81 11.57 10.15 -0.46
CA PHE A 81 10.77 9.27 -1.30
C PHE A 81 11.51 7.95 -1.60
N MET A 82 12.77 8.03 -2.02
CA MET A 82 13.60 6.85 -2.29
C MET A 82 13.78 5.98 -1.04
N ASP A 83 13.94 6.59 0.13
CA ASP A 83 14.04 5.88 1.40
C ASP A 83 12.74 5.12 1.74
N ARG A 84 11.58 5.75 1.54
CA ARG A 84 10.28 5.09 1.70
C ARG A 84 10.10 3.90 0.77
N ILE A 85 10.50 4.03 -0.50
CA ILE A 85 10.46 2.91 -1.45
C ILE A 85 11.41 1.78 -1.02
N ARG A 86 12.62 2.12 -0.55
CA ARG A 86 13.58 1.13 -0.06
C ARG A 86 13.03 0.36 1.13
N ILE A 87 12.48 1.05 2.13
CA ILE A 87 11.88 0.42 3.32
C ILE A 87 10.74 -0.51 2.89
N PHE A 88 9.87 -0.08 1.98
CA PHE A 88 8.78 -0.91 1.47
C PHE A 88 9.29 -2.20 0.82
N GLN A 89 10.34 -2.10 -0.02
CA GLN A 89 10.96 -3.26 -0.65
C GLN A 89 11.56 -4.23 0.37
N VAL A 90 12.21 -3.72 1.43
CA VAL A 90 12.75 -4.57 2.52
C VAL A 90 11.64 -5.32 3.24
N VAL A 91 10.54 -4.64 3.61
CA VAL A 91 9.39 -5.28 4.26
C VAL A 91 8.77 -6.36 3.37
N GLN A 92 8.70 -6.12 2.06
CA GLN A 92 8.22 -7.09 1.09
C GLN A 92 9.15 -8.32 1.00
N ASP A 93 10.47 -8.13 1.03
CA ASP A 93 11.44 -9.23 1.03
C ASP A 93 11.37 -10.06 2.33
N GLU A 94 11.19 -9.40 3.48
CA GLU A 94 10.99 -10.08 4.76
C GLU A 94 9.70 -10.91 4.76
N PHE A 95 8.60 -10.35 4.26
CA PHE A 95 7.33 -11.08 4.13
C PHE A 95 7.45 -12.30 3.21
N ASN A 96 8.11 -12.13 2.06
CA ASN A 96 8.39 -13.22 1.12
C ASN A 96 9.31 -14.29 1.72
N SER A 97 10.26 -13.90 2.56
CA SER A 97 11.11 -14.83 3.30
C SER A 97 10.28 -15.62 4.31
N PHE A 98 9.46 -14.95 5.12
CA PHE A 98 8.59 -15.61 6.11
C PHE A 98 7.61 -16.59 5.47
N SER A 99 6.99 -16.21 4.36
CA SER A 99 6.06 -17.05 3.58
C SER A 99 6.68 -18.36 3.07
N LYS A 100 8.02 -18.44 2.93
CA LYS A 100 8.70 -19.70 2.56
C LYS A 100 8.78 -20.72 3.71
N TYR A 101 8.57 -20.29 4.94
CA TYR A 101 8.73 -21.12 6.15
C TYR A 101 7.39 -21.51 6.81
N VAL A 102 6.27 -21.09 6.25
CA VAL A 102 4.90 -21.43 6.67
C VAL A 102 4.24 -22.27 5.59
#